data_AF-A0AAW3M6K1-F1
#
_entry.id   AF-A0AAW3M6K1-F1
#
_cell.length_a   1.000
_cell.length_b   1.000
_cell.length_c   1.000
_cell.angle_alpha   90.00
_cell.angle_beta   90.00
_cell.angle_gamma   90.00
#
_symmetry.space_group_name_H-M   'P 1'
#
loop_
_entity.id
_entity.type
_entity.pdbx_description
1 polymer ?
#
loop_
_entity_poly.entity_id
_entity_poly.type
_entity_poly.pdbx_seq_one_letter_code
_entity_poly.pdbx_strand_id
1 'polypeptide(L)'
;MLVKIENSTQEEKAVIKVACPYDDKFIKGAGNSSGKFSHSENCWIFPARSEAKARALLIEVFGTDDTATSPKIDVRVTFPSVYYVDKDAIRLAGRLIARATSRDSKAVLGDDVELVAGWVHGGGSAKNWETRTSEGSVYEIFDFEASKLEALRALNFIEVEVIGGEPISQEITLREIANNTPIVSITDSVTVLKYAALTATLNSETKTVDFTGAELLMSKKDWEAAYEIFEKFAVNQAA
;
A
#
# COMPACT_ATOMS: atom_id res chain seq x y z
N MET A 1 -3.56 7.05 -6.22
CA MET A 1 -4.92 6.50 -6.54
C MET A 1 -6.03 7.47 -6.14
N LEU A 2 -6.80 7.97 -7.12
CA LEU A 2 -7.81 9.02 -6.91
C LEU A 2 -9.16 8.42 -6.47
N VAL A 3 -9.21 7.76 -5.30
CA VAL A 3 -10.48 7.51 -4.60
C VAL A 3 -10.68 8.59 -3.56
N LYS A 4 -11.78 9.34 -3.66
CA LYS A 4 -12.09 10.42 -2.72
C LYS A 4 -13.56 10.39 -2.33
N ILE A 5 -13.86 10.49 -1.03
CA ILE A 5 -15.25 10.58 -0.55
C ILE A 5 -15.52 11.92 0.15
N GLU A 6 -16.53 12.64 -0.31
CA GLU A 6 -16.96 13.92 0.29
C GLU A 6 -18.43 13.89 0.69
N ASN A 7 -18.74 14.33 1.91
CA ASN A 7 -20.11 14.52 2.38
C ASN A 7 -20.64 15.88 1.89
N SER A 8 -21.84 15.90 1.33
CA SER A 8 -22.47 17.13 0.82
C SER A 8 -23.97 17.12 1.09
N THR A 9 -24.57 18.31 1.17
CA THR A 9 -26.03 18.50 1.26
C THR A 9 -26.51 19.14 -0.04
N GLN A 10 -27.33 18.44 -0.82
CA GLN A 10 -28.11 19.03 -1.91
C GLN A 10 -29.59 18.94 -1.52
N GLU A 11 -30.33 20.05 -1.67
CA GLU A 11 -31.80 20.16 -1.53
C GLU A 11 -32.41 19.09 -0.59
N GLU A 12 -32.27 19.31 0.71
CA GLU A 12 -32.83 18.51 1.83
C GLU A 12 -32.35 17.05 1.97
N LYS A 13 -31.40 16.56 1.16
CA LYS A 13 -30.87 15.18 1.31
C LYS A 13 -29.34 15.15 1.38
N ALA A 14 -28.83 14.61 2.49
CA ALA A 14 -27.41 14.30 2.62
C ALA A 14 -26.98 13.26 1.57
N VAL A 15 -25.89 13.56 0.88
CA VAL A 15 -25.28 12.72 -0.15
C VAL A 15 -23.79 12.58 0.11
N ILE A 16 -23.21 11.54 -0.46
CA ILE A 16 -21.76 11.38 -0.57
C ILE A 16 -21.36 11.45 -2.04
N LYS A 17 -20.24 12.10 -2.31
CA LYS A 17 -19.60 12.16 -3.62
C LYS A 17 -18.39 11.25 -3.60
N VAL A 18 -18.23 10.43 -4.63
CA VAL A 18 -17.17 9.45 -4.78
C VAL A 18 -16.48 9.69 -6.10
N ALA A 19 -15.25 10.20 -6.07
CA ALA A 19 -14.36 10.18 -7.22
C ALA A 19 -13.60 8.86 -7.21
N CYS A 20 -13.51 8.16 -8.34
CA CYS A 20 -12.73 6.93 -8.48
C CYS A 20 -12.37 6.69 -9.96
N PRO A 21 -11.34 5.87 -10.25
CA PRO A 21 -11.07 5.42 -11.61
C PRO A 21 -12.25 4.63 -12.19
N TYR A 22 -12.30 4.53 -13.53
CA TYR A 22 -13.29 3.72 -14.22
C TYR A 22 -13.09 2.22 -13.92
N ASP A 23 -14.16 1.54 -13.51
CA ASP A 23 -14.18 0.08 -13.38
C ASP A 23 -15.60 -0.48 -13.61
N ASP A 24 -15.72 -1.54 -14.44
CA ASP A 24 -17.01 -2.14 -14.80
C ASP A 24 -17.74 -2.76 -13.60
N LYS A 25 -17.01 -3.37 -12.66
CA LYS A 25 -17.59 -3.98 -11.45
C LYS A 25 -18.09 -2.87 -10.53
N PHE A 26 -17.31 -1.80 -10.36
CA PHE A 26 -17.74 -0.63 -9.59
C PHE A 26 -18.99 0.00 -10.19
N ILE A 27 -19.03 0.27 -11.49
CA ILE A 27 -20.18 0.91 -12.15
C ILE A 27 -21.46 0.10 -11.94
N LYS A 28 -21.38 -1.23 -12.09
CA LYS A 28 -22.51 -2.14 -11.85
C LYS A 28 -22.93 -2.13 -10.38
N GLY A 29 -21.98 -2.22 -9.45
CA GLY A 29 -22.26 -2.20 -8.01
C GLY A 29 -22.82 -0.85 -7.53
N ALA A 30 -22.33 0.25 -8.11
CA ALA A 30 -22.77 1.60 -7.80
C ALA A 30 -24.23 1.81 -8.19
N GLY A 31 -24.62 1.36 -9.39
CA GLY A 31 -26.02 1.35 -9.83
C GLY A 31 -26.94 0.56 -8.88
N ASN A 32 -26.50 -0.61 -8.41
CA ASN A 32 -27.23 -1.42 -7.43
C ASN A 32 -27.34 -0.76 -6.04
N SER A 33 -26.47 0.21 -5.75
CA SER A 33 -26.41 0.95 -4.48
C SER A 33 -27.01 2.35 -4.57
N SER A 34 -27.88 2.61 -5.57
CA SER A 34 -28.50 3.92 -5.83
C SER A 34 -27.51 5.04 -6.18
N GLY A 35 -26.29 4.70 -6.58
CA GLY A 35 -25.30 5.65 -7.08
C GLY A 35 -25.67 6.16 -8.47
N LYS A 36 -25.39 7.43 -8.74
CA LYS A 36 -25.51 8.05 -10.07
C LYS A 36 -24.25 8.82 -10.42
N PHE A 37 -23.75 8.64 -11.63
CA PHE A 37 -22.62 9.44 -12.09
C PHE A 37 -23.08 10.86 -12.46
N SER A 38 -22.43 11.87 -11.86
CA SER A 38 -22.58 13.28 -12.18
C SER A 38 -21.51 13.69 -13.17
N HIS A 39 -21.90 13.98 -14.41
CA HIS A 39 -20.95 14.39 -15.46
C HIS A 39 -20.39 15.80 -15.20
N SER A 40 -21.15 16.67 -14.55
CA SER A 40 -20.70 18.03 -14.22
C SER A 40 -19.66 18.05 -13.10
N GLU A 41 -19.77 17.11 -12.17
CA GLU A 41 -18.84 16.98 -11.03
C GLU A 41 -17.79 15.90 -11.24
N ASN A 42 -17.89 15.14 -12.34
CA ASN A 42 -17.03 14.03 -12.70
C ASN A 42 -16.87 12.99 -11.57
N CYS A 43 -17.96 12.70 -10.86
CA CYS A 43 -17.95 11.80 -9.71
C CYS A 43 -19.27 11.04 -9.55
N TRP A 44 -19.27 9.97 -8.79
CA TRP A 44 -20.48 9.26 -8.38
C TRP A 44 -21.14 9.94 -7.18
N ILE A 45 -22.46 10.12 -7.22
CA ILE A 45 -23.26 10.66 -6.12
C ILE A 45 -24.12 9.53 -5.56
N PHE A 46 -23.99 9.27 -4.26
CA PHE A 46 -24.82 8.31 -3.53
C PHE A 46 -25.62 9.04 -2.45
N PRO A 47 -26.84 8.60 -2.12
CA PRO A 47 -27.53 9.09 -0.93
C PRO A 47 -26.80 8.61 0.33
N ALA A 48 -26.73 9.44 1.38
CA ALA A 48 -25.96 9.12 2.60
C ALA A 48 -26.31 7.76 3.24
N ARG A 49 -27.58 7.33 3.16
CA ARG A 49 -28.00 5.98 3.62
C ARG A 49 -27.28 4.81 2.95
N SER A 50 -26.63 5.04 1.81
CA SER A 50 -25.90 4.01 1.04
C SER A 50 -24.40 4.11 1.24
N GLU A 51 -23.90 4.98 2.13
CA GLU A 51 -22.47 5.20 2.35
C GLU A 51 -21.73 3.90 2.68
N ALA A 52 -22.23 3.11 3.64
CA ALA A 52 -21.60 1.85 4.01
C ALA A 52 -21.47 0.88 2.81
N LYS A 53 -22.46 0.85 1.90
CA LYS A 53 -22.41 0.03 0.68
C LYS A 53 -21.41 0.57 -0.33
N ALA A 54 -21.36 1.89 -0.50
CA ALA A 54 -20.40 2.54 -1.40
C ALA A 54 -18.96 2.29 -0.93
N ARG A 55 -18.68 2.45 0.37
CA ARG A 55 -17.38 2.17 0.98
C ARG A 55 -16.97 0.71 0.81
N ALA A 56 -17.87 -0.23 1.10
CA ALA A 56 -17.62 -1.65 0.91
C ALA A 56 -17.28 -1.98 -0.57
N LEU A 57 -17.99 -1.38 -1.52
CA LEU A 57 -17.73 -1.55 -2.95
C LEU A 57 -16.38 -0.94 -3.38
N LEU A 58 -16.01 0.21 -2.82
CA LEU A 58 -14.70 0.83 -3.07
C LEU A 58 -13.55 -0.05 -2.55
N ILE A 59 -13.69 -0.62 -1.35
CA ILE A 59 -12.74 -1.58 -0.80
C ILE A 59 -12.69 -2.84 -1.65
N GLU A 60 -13.83 -3.37 -2.10
CA GLU A 60 -13.87 -4.57 -2.93
C GLU A 60 -13.15 -4.37 -4.28
N VAL A 61 -13.42 -3.25 -4.97
CA VAL A 61 -12.95 -3.04 -6.34
C VAL A 61 -11.55 -2.42 -6.37
N PHE A 62 -11.28 -1.47 -5.48
CA PHE A 62 -10.06 -0.67 -5.48
C PHE A 62 -9.19 -0.88 -4.23
N GLY A 63 -9.66 -1.69 -3.28
CA GLY A 63 -8.96 -2.01 -2.04
C GLY A 63 -9.05 -0.92 -0.96
N THR A 64 -9.59 0.27 -1.23
CA THR A 64 -9.64 1.39 -0.28
C THR A 64 -10.88 2.24 -0.52
N ASP A 65 -11.34 2.92 0.52
CA ASP A 65 -12.47 3.85 0.51
C ASP A 65 -12.07 5.28 0.91
N ASP A 66 -10.78 5.63 0.73
CA ASP A 66 -10.20 6.94 1.09
C ASP A 66 -10.08 7.20 2.61
N THR A 67 -10.29 6.18 3.45
CA THR A 67 -10.08 6.32 4.90
C THR A 67 -8.69 5.88 5.36
N ALA A 68 -7.94 5.19 4.50
CA ALA A 68 -6.63 4.67 4.84
C ALA A 68 -5.63 5.82 5.07
N THR A 69 -5.17 5.97 6.31
CA THR A 69 -4.11 6.90 6.70
C THR A 69 -2.71 6.29 6.60
N SER A 70 -2.57 5.12 5.97
CA SER A 70 -1.28 4.45 5.85
C SER A 70 -0.34 5.26 4.97
N PRO A 71 0.98 5.25 5.26
CA PRO A 71 1.96 5.92 4.41
C PRO A 71 1.82 5.53 2.94
N LYS A 72 2.14 6.48 2.05
CA LYS A 72 2.13 6.28 0.61
C LYS A 72 3.53 5.96 0.11
N ILE A 73 3.70 4.78 -0.48
CA ILE A 73 4.99 4.28 -0.98
C ILE A 73 4.98 4.10 -2.49
N ASP A 74 6.17 4.04 -3.06
CA ASP A 74 6.36 3.67 -4.46
C ASP A 74 6.93 2.25 -4.52
N VAL A 75 6.33 1.40 -5.34
CA VAL A 75 6.73 -0.01 -5.48
C VAL A 75 7.04 -0.34 -6.92
N ARG A 76 8.06 -1.16 -7.12
CA ARG A 76 8.37 -1.80 -8.39
C ARG A 76 7.91 -3.25 -8.33
N VAL A 77 7.18 -3.67 -9.35
CA VAL A 77 6.70 -5.05 -9.48
C VAL A 77 7.23 -5.66 -10.77
N THR A 78 7.75 -6.88 -10.67
CA THR A 78 8.27 -7.65 -11.80
C THR A 78 7.41 -8.88 -12.02
N PHE A 79 7.05 -9.16 -13.27
CA PHE A 79 6.38 -10.39 -13.67
C PHE A 79 7.42 -11.39 -14.21
N PRO A 80 7.85 -12.41 -13.43
CA PRO A 80 8.86 -13.37 -13.86
C PRO A 80 8.38 -14.34 -14.94
N SER A 81 7.11 -14.29 -15.33
CA SER A 81 6.52 -15.11 -16.40
C SER A 81 5.36 -14.36 -17.04
N VAL A 82 4.94 -14.77 -18.23
CA VAL A 82 3.77 -14.20 -18.90
C VAL A 82 2.55 -14.33 -17.99
N TYR A 83 1.82 -13.22 -17.82
CA TYR A 83 0.59 -13.18 -17.02
C TYR A 83 -0.55 -12.57 -17.81
N TYR A 84 -1.75 -13.12 -17.65
CA TYR A 84 -2.95 -12.63 -18.31
C TYR A 84 -4.20 -12.83 -17.45
N VAL A 85 -5.22 -12.06 -17.77
CA VAL A 85 -6.55 -12.15 -17.16
C VAL A 85 -7.62 -12.08 -18.25
N ASP A 86 -8.57 -13.01 -18.18
CA ASP A 86 -9.64 -13.17 -19.15
C ASP A 86 -10.69 -12.07 -19.01
N LYS A 87 -10.86 -11.27 -20.07
CA LYS A 87 -11.87 -10.19 -20.18
C LYS A 87 -11.90 -9.25 -18.98
N ASP A 88 -10.75 -9.05 -18.34
CA ASP A 88 -10.62 -8.21 -17.16
C ASP A 88 -9.28 -7.47 -17.18
N ALA A 89 -9.11 -6.57 -16.22
CA ALA A 89 -7.89 -5.80 -16.03
C ALA A 89 -6.89 -6.53 -15.11
N ILE A 90 -5.59 -6.33 -15.36
CA ILE A 90 -4.54 -6.75 -14.43
C ILE A 90 -4.62 -5.82 -13.22
N ARG A 91 -4.93 -6.39 -12.04
CA ARG A 91 -5.01 -5.68 -10.77
C ARG A 91 -4.10 -6.35 -9.75
N LEU A 92 -3.36 -5.56 -8.99
CA LEU A 92 -2.50 -6.04 -7.90
C LEU A 92 -2.90 -5.33 -6.61
N ALA A 93 -3.32 -6.10 -5.60
CA ALA A 93 -3.82 -5.56 -4.33
C ALA A 93 -4.85 -4.42 -4.49
N GLY A 94 -5.79 -4.57 -5.44
CA GLY A 94 -6.83 -3.56 -5.75
C GLY A 94 -6.37 -2.44 -6.69
N ARG A 95 -5.07 -2.25 -6.91
CA ARG A 95 -4.55 -1.24 -7.85
C ARG A 95 -4.67 -1.72 -9.29
N LEU A 96 -5.26 -0.89 -10.15
CA LEU A 96 -5.28 -1.11 -11.59
C LEU A 96 -3.86 -0.97 -12.14
N ILE A 97 -3.33 -2.00 -12.79
CA ILE A 97 -2.02 -1.94 -13.45
C ILE A 97 -2.20 -1.66 -14.93
N ALA A 98 -3.02 -2.48 -15.60
CA ALA A 98 -3.28 -2.33 -17.02
C ALA A 98 -4.62 -2.95 -17.41
N ARG A 99 -5.24 -2.42 -18.46
CA ARG A 99 -6.51 -2.91 -18.99
C ARG A 99 -6.57 -2.81 -20.50
N ALA A 100 -6.87 -3.94 -21.14
CA ALA A 100 -7.37 -3.98 -22.52
C ALA A 100 -8.92 -3.92 -22.53
N THR A 101 -9.50 -3.55 -23.67
CA THR A 101 -10.97 -3.57 -23.88
C THR A 101 -11.40 -4.52 -24.99
N SER A 102 -10.44 -5.03 -25.75
CA SER A 102 -10.62 -6.05 -26.78
C SER A 102 -9.27 -6.73 -27.09
N ARG A 103 -9.32 -7.82 -27.87
CA ARG A 103 -8.13 -8.56 -28.31
C ARG A 103 -7.07 -7.67 -28.96
N ASP A 104 -7.48 -6.77 -29.84
CA ASP A 104 -6.54 -5.98 -30.64
C ASP A 104 -6.35 -4.56 -30.06
N SER A 105 -6.93 -4.29 -28.89
CA SER A 105 -6.76 -3.01 -28.21
C SER A 105 -5.36 -2.88 -27.61
N LYS A 106 -4.83 -1.65 -27.61
CA LYS A 106 -3.75 -1.29 -26.71
C LYS A 106 -4.27 -1.35 -25.28
N ALA A 107 -3.44 -1.81 -24.35
CA ALA A 107 -3.77 -1.71 -22.94
C ALA A 107 -3.49 -0.30 -22.44
N VAL A 108 -4.39 0.21 -21.62
CA VAL A 108 -4.24 1.47 -20.88
C VAL A 108 -3.72 1.14 -19.50
N LEU A 109 -2.71 1.85 -19.02
CA LEU A 109 -2.19 1.70 -17.67
C LEU A 109 -3.12 2.35 -16.64
N GLY A 110 -3.06 1.88 -15.40
CA GLY A 110 -3.74 2.56 -14.29
C GLY A 110 -3.11 3.90 -13.93
N ASP A 111 -3.82 4.68 -13.14
CA ASP A 111 -3.30 5.96 -12.63
C ASP A 111 -2.09 5.73 -11.73
N ASP A 112 -1.07 6.57 -11.92
CA ASP A 112 0.22 6.51 -11.26
C ASP A 112 0.91 5.13 -11.42
N VAL A 113 0.80 4.55 -12.62
CA VAL A 113 1.50 3.32 -13.01
C VAL A 113 2.29 3.55 -14.29
N GLU A 114 3.56 3.18 -14.27
CA GLU A 114 4.45 3.23 -15.43
C GLU A 114 4.95 1.83 -15.80
N LEU A 115 5.06 1.56 -17.10
CA LEU A 115 5.69 0.35 -17.63
C LEU A 115 7.16 0.67 -17.96
N VAL A 116 8.08 0.15 -17.15
CA VAL A 116 9.52 0.40 -17.27
C VAL A 116 10.20 -0.57 -18.24
N ALA A 117 9.73 -1.82 -18.27
CA ALA A 117 10.24 -2.85 -19.17
C ALA A 117 9.13 -3.81 -19.61
N GLY A 118 9.27 -4.40 -20.80
CA GLY A 118 8.32 -5.37 -21.36
C GLY A 118 7.21 -4.73 -22.19
N TRP A 119 6.06 -5.41 -22.29
CA TRP A 119 4.87 -4.93 -23.00
C TRP A 119 3.58 -5.36 -22.30
N VAL A 120 2.50 -4.63 -22.61
CA VAL A 120 1.14 -4.98 -22.22
C VAL A 120 0.14 -4.63 -23.33
N HIS A 121 -0.74 -5.56 -23.67
CA HIS A 121 -1.73 -5.37 -24.73
C HIS A 121 -2.91 -6.34 -24.60
N GLY A 122 -3.90 -6.18 -25.48
CA GLY A 122 -4.99 -7.15 -25.65
C GLY A 122 -4.50 -8.48 -26.22
N GLY A 123 -5.13 -9.59 -25.83
CA GLY A 123 -4.79 -10.94 -26.26
C GLY A 123 -6.00 -11.82 -26.53
N GLY A 124 -5.74 -13.11 -26.69
CA GLY A 124 -6.78 -14.12 -26.88
C GLY A 124 -7.53 -14.02 -28.21
N SER A 125 -8.84 -14.21 -28.15
CA SER A 125 -9.77 -14.18 -29.29
C SER A 125 -10.74 -13.00 -29.18
N ALA A 126 -11.46 -12.66 -30.25
CA ALA A 126 -12.46 -11.59 -30.19
C ALA A 126 -13.55 -11.82 -29.12
N LYS A 127 -13.93 -13.10 -28.88
CA LYS A 127 -14.97 -13.47 -27.90
C LYS A 127 -14.43 -13.65 -26.49
N ASN A 128 -13.20 -14.17 -26.37
CA ASN A 128 -12.49 -14.40 -25.12
C ASN A 128 -11.17 -13.64 -25.21
N TRP A 129 -11.23 -12.32 -25.11
CA TRP A 129 -10.05 -11.47 -25.13
C TRP A 129 -9.44 -11.40 -23.74
N GLU A 130 -8.16 -11.03 -23.67
CA GLU A 130 -7.39 -10.98 -22.42
C GLU A 130 -6.67 -9.64 -22.30
N THR A 131 -6.37 -9.21 -21.07
CA THR A 131 -5.27 -8.26 -20.81
C THR A 131 -4.02 -9.08 -20.46
N ARG A 132 -2.94 -8.95 -21.23
CA ARG A 132 -1.72 -9.76 -21.07
C ARG A 132 -0.47 -8.90 -20.97
N THR A 133 0.47 -9.32 -20.12
CA THR A 133 1.81 -8.73 -19.98
C THR A 133 2.88 -9.78 -20.22
N SER A 134 4.01 -9.38 -20.79
CA SER A 134 5.15 -10.27 -21.03
C SER A 134 5.80 -10.80 -19.76
N GLU A 135 6.49 -11.92 -19.90
CA GLU A 135 7.58 -12.31 -19.01
C GLU A 135 8.65 -11.21 -18.97
N GLY A 136 9.15 -10.93 -17.77
CA GLY A 136 10.13 -9.88 -17.50
C GLY A 136 9.55 -8.46 -17.53
N SER A 137 8.23 -8.30 -17.64
CA SER A 137 7.63 -6.97 -17.53
C SER A 137 7.84 -6.37 -16.15
N VAL A 138 8.20 -5.09 -16.11
CA VAL A 138 8.43 -4.32 -14.88
C VAL A 138 7.52 -3.11 -14.88
N TYR A 139 6.78 -2.95 -13.77
CA TYR A 139 5.94 -1.78 -13.54
C TYR A 139 6.38 -1.04 -12.28
N GLU A 140 6.34 0.28 -12.34
CA GLU A 140 6.44 1.14 -11.16
C GLU A 140 5.05 1.66 -10.83
N ILE A 141 4.66 1.53 -9.57
CA ILE A 141 3.36 1.93 -9.04
C ILE A 141 3.62 2.97 -7.96
N PHE A 142 3.20 4.20 -8.24
CA PHE A 142 3.39 5.33 -7.34
C PHE A 142 2.16 5.55 -6.46
N ASP A 143 2.39 6.19 -5.30
CA ASP A 143 1.32 6.49 -4.33
C ASP A 143 0.51 5.21 -3.98
N PHE A 144 1.25 4.12 -3.70
CA PHE A 144 0.70 2.85 -3.26
C PHE A 144 0.49 2.87 -1.73
N GLU A 145 -0.64 2.36 -1.27
CA GLU A 145 -0.93 2.31 0.17
C GLU A 145 -0.08 1.26 0.87
N ALA A 146 0.80 1.67 1.78
CA ALA A 146 1.70 0.77 2.49
C ALA A 146 0.96 -0.37 3.23
N SER A 147 -0.25 -0.11 3.72
CA SER A 147 -1.11 -1.12 4.37
C SER A 147 -1.44 -2.33 3.48
N LYS A 148 -1.29 -2.20 2.16
CA LYS A 148 -1.51 -3.28 1.18
C LYS A 148 -0.25 -3.99 0.72
N LEU A 149 0.92 -3.57 1.22
CA LEU A 149 2.20 -4.12 0.77
C LEU A 149 2.30 -5.63 1.01
N GLU A 150 1.82 -6.11 2.14
CA GLU A 150 1.84 -7.56 2.45
C GLU A 150 0.86 -8.35 1.57
N ALA A 151 -0.31 -7.79 1.26
CA ALA A 151 -1.23 -8.40 0.29
C ALA A 151 -0.64 -8.45 -1.13
N LEU A 152 0.13 -7.41 -1.50
CA LEU A 152 0.86 -7.36 -2.76
C LEU A 152 1.98 -8.42 -2.80
N ARG A 153 2.80 -8.52 -1.73
CA ARG A 153 3.88 -9.51 -1.58
C ARG A 153 3.38 -10.95 -1.52
N ALA A 154 2.16 -11.17 -1.07
CA ALA A 154 1.54 -12.50 -1.05
C ALA A 154 1.19 -13.03 -2.46
N LEU A 155 1.22 -12.20 -3.50
CA LEU A 155 1.00 -12.62 -4.87
C LEU A 155 2.22 -13.37 -5.41
N ASN A 156 2.12 -14.69 -5.49
CA ASN A 156 3.23 -15.59 -5.86
C ASN A 156 3.69 -15.51 -7.34
N PHE A 157 3.02 -14.72 -8.17
CA PHE A 157 3.32 -14.57 -9.60
C PHE A 157 4.03 -13.25 -9.92
N ILE A 158 4.41 -12.46 -8.91
CA ILE A 158 5.19 -11.24 -9.04
C ILE A 158 6.32 -11.20 -8.01
N GLU A 159 7.34 -10.39 -8.29
CA GLU A 159 8.33 -9.94 -7.31
C GLU A 159 8.06 -8.47 -6.99
N VAL A 160 8.30 -8.05 -5.75
CA VAL A 160 7.94 -6.71 -5.26
C VAL A 160 9.12 -6.06 -4.54
N GLU A 161 9.50 -4.87 -4.97
CA GLU A 161 10.53 -4.01 -4.37
C GLU A 161 9.90 -2.68 -3.96
N VAL A 162 10.21 -2.16 -2.77
CA VAL A 162 9.86 -0.77 -2.40
C VAL A 162 10.98 0.14 -2.89
N ILE A 163 10.65 1.10 -3.74
CA ILE A 163 11.62 1.96 -4.43
C ILE A 163 11.59 3.42 -3.97
N GLY A 164 10.59 3.81 -3.18
CA GLY A 164 10.45 5.19 -2.73
C GLY A 164 9.18 5.45 -1.91
N GLY A 165 8.86 6.74 -1.78
CA GLY A 165 7.72 7.26 -1.04
C GLY A 165 7.98 7.49 0.45
N GLU A 166 6.89 7.64 1.20
CA GLU A 166 6.89 7.87 2.64
C GLU A 166 7.48 6.68 3.40
N PRO A 167 8.23 6.92 4.49
CA PRO A 167 8.76 5.83 5.29
C PRO A 167 7.60 5.01 5.86
N ILE A 168 7.55 3.72 5.49
CA ILE A 168 6.76 2.74 6.22
C ILE A 168 7.43 2.63 7.59
N SER A 169 6.72 2.89 8.68
CA SER A 169 7.19 2.44 9.99
C SER A 169 7.32 0.92 9.90
N GLN A 170 8.55 0.43 9.69
CA GLN A 170 8.82 -0.98 9.82
C GLN A 170 8.55 -1.31 11.28
N GLU A 171 7.47 -2.01 11.56
CA GLU A 171 7.25 -2.55 12.89
C GLU A 171 8.31 -3.63 13.13
N ILE A 172 9.22 -3.38 14.06
CA ILE A 172 10.23 -4.34 14.48
C ILE A 172 9.95 -4.73 15.92
N THR A 173 10.05 -6.03 16.21
CA THR A 173 9.84 -6.54 17.57
C THR A 173 11.16 -6.61 18.33
N LEU A 174 11.09 -6.61 19.67
CA LEU A 174 12.26 -6.88 20.52
C LEU A 174 12.99 -8.17 20.18
N ARG A 175 12.27 -9.20 19.73
CA ARG A 175 12.86 -10.49 19.35
C ARG A 175 13.74 -10.37 18.11
N GLU A 176 13.31 -9.58 17.14
CA GLU A 176 14.08 -9.33 15.92
C GLU A 176 15.30 -8.47 16.21
N ILE A 177 15.18 -7.49 17.11
CA ILE A 177 16.33 -6.72 17.60
C ILE A 177 17.33 -7.62 18.31
N ALA A 178 16.88 -8.49 19.20
CA ALA A 178 17.74 -9.39 19.98
C ALA A 178 18.54 -10.37 19.10
N ASN A 179 18.04 -10.69 17.90
CA ASN A 179 18.70 -11.57 16.95
C ASN A 179 19.70 -10.83 16.04
N ASN A 180 19.74 -9.50 16.09
CA ASN A 180 20.60 -8.67 15.26
C ASN A 180 21.78 -8.10 16.05
N THR A 181 22.91 -7.94 15.39
CA THR A 181 24.13 -7.36 15.98
C THR A 181 24.16 -5.86 15.67
N PRO A 182 23.89 -4.96 16.63
CA PRO A 182 24.03 -3.52 16.42
C PRO A 182 25.49 -3.09 16.29
N ILE A 183 25.70 -1.97 15.61
CA ILE A 183 26.94 -1.18 15.70
C ILE A 183 26.81 -0.30 16.93
N VAL A 184 27.79 -0.39 17.84
CA VAL A 184 27.79 0.35 19.11
C VAL A 184 28.75 1.54 19.01
N SER A 185 28.28 2.72 19.41
CA SER A 185 29.14 3.88 19.64
C SER A 185 28.84 4.50 21.00
N ILE A 186 29.88 4.72 21.80
CA ILE A 186 29.78 5.19 23.18
C ILE A 186 30.48 6.53 23.29
N THR A 187 29.79 7.52 23.86
CA THR A 187 30.31 8.78 24.36
C THR A 187 29.90 8.95 25.82
N ASP A 188 30.55 9.85 26.57
CA ASP A 188 30.47 10.01 28.03
C ASP A 188 29.18 9.49 28.69
N SER A 189 28.03 10.10 28.38
CA SER A 189 26.72 9.71 28.93
C SER A 189 25.73 9.14 27.90
N VAL A 190 26.16 8.92 26.66
CA VAL A 190 25.30 8.48 25.56
C VAL A 190 25.85 7.22 24.90
N THR A 191 25.03 6.17 24.87
CA THR A 191 25.32 4.95 24.11
C THR A 191 24.35 4.85 22.95
N VAL A 192 24.87 4.76 21.73
CA VAL A 192 24.06 4.59 20.52
C VAL A 192 24.23 3.18 19.99
N LEU A 193 23.11 2.50 19.77
CA LEU A 193 23.00 1.18 19.16
C LEU A 193 22.33 1.31 17.81
N LYS A 194 23.09 1.14 16.72
CA LYS A 194 22.59 1.17 15.34
C LYS A 194 22.33 -0.24 14.83
N TYR A 195 21.06 -0.57 14.65
CA TYR A 195 20.59 -1.74 13.91
C TYR A 195 20.34 -1.37 12.45
N ALA A 196 20.06 -2.37 11.61
CA ALA A 196 19.79 -2.14 10.18
C ALA A 196 18.59 -1.20 9.94
N ALA A 197 17.55 -1.32 10.76
CA ALA A 197 16.30 -0.56 10.62
C ALA A 197 15.98 0.37 11.79
N LEU A 198 16.68 0.28 12.92
CA LEU A 198 16.40 1.04 14.14
C LEU A 198 17.69 1.61 14.74
N THR A 199 17.65 2.82 15.27
CA THR A 199 18.69 3.35 16.16
C THR A 199 18.11 3.59 17.55
N ALA A 200 18.71 2.96 18.56
CA ALA A 200 18.39 3.20 19.97
C ALA A 200 19.49 4.07 20.60
N THR A 201 19.09 5.17 21.23
CA THR A 201 19.99 6.13 21.90
C THR A 201 19.70 6.10 23.39
N LEU A 202 20.65 5.60 24.18
CA LEU A 202 20.52 5.44 25.62
C LEU A 202 21.25 6.59 26.30
N ASN A 203 20.56 7.27 27.23
CA ASN A 203 21.16 8.27 28.10
C ASN A 203 21.34 7.68 29.50
N SER A 204 22.59 7.54 29.93
CA SER A 204 22.91 6.90 31.22
C SER A 204 22.59 7.77 32.43
N GLU A 205 22.51 9.09 32.27
CA GLU A 205 22.17 10.04 33.35
C GLU A 205 20.67 10.04 33.64
N THR A 206 19.84 10.10 32.60
CA THR A 206 18.38 10.15 32.72
C THR A 206 17.73 8.77 32.76
N LYS A 207 18.48 7.71 32.43
CA LYS A 207 17.97 6.34 32.26
C LYS A 207 16.83 6.26 31.24
N THR A 208 16.92 7.07 30.19
CA THR A 208 15.95 7.08 29.08
C THR A 208 16.54 6.45 27.83
N VAL A 209 15.66 5.95 26.96
CA VAL A 209 16.04 5.49 25.63
C VAL A 209 15.13 6.16 24.60
N ASP A 210 15.74 6.67 23.53
CA ASP A 210 15.05 7.25 22.39
C ASP A 210 15.28 6.40 21.15
N PHE A 211 14.24 6.23 20.35
CA PHE A 211 14.24 5.39 19.16
C PHE A 211 14.04 6.24 17.92
N THR A 212 14.84 5.97 16.88
CA THR A 212 14.65 6.55 15.54
C THR A 212 14.74 5.46 14.47
N GLY A 213 14.02 5.62 13.37
CA GLY A 213 13.91 4.61 12.31
C GLY A 213 12.59 3.82 12.40
N ALA A 214 12.70 2.50 12.35
CA ALA A 214 11.61 1.53 12.52
C ALA A 214 10.82 1.76 13.80
N GLU A 215 9.52 1.47 13.78
CA GLU A 215 8.67 1.53 14.97
C GLU A 215 8.86 0.26 15.78
N LEU A 216 9.28 0.39 17.04
CA LEU A 216 9.59 -0.74 17.89
C LEU A 216 8.34 -1.18 18.67
N LEU A 217 7.82 -2.37 18.36
CA LEU A 217 6.72 -2.99 19.09
C LEU A 217 7.23 -3.66 20.37
N MET A 218 6.73 -3.16 21.50
CA MET A 218 7.05 -3.67 22.84
C MET A 218 5.79 -3.77 23.69
N SER A 219 5.75 -4.73 24.61
CA SER A 219 4.71 -4.74 25.64
C SER A 219 4.89 -3.53 26.58
N LYS A 220 3.84 -3.13 27.30
CA LYS A 220 3.93 -2.05 28.30
C LYS A 220 5.06 -2.30 29.32
N LYS A 221 5.20 -3.55 29.77
CA LYS A 221 6.25 -3.96 30.72
C LYS A 221 7.64 -3.79 30.11
N ASP A 222 7.80 -4.12 28.83
CA ASP A 222 9.09 -3.97 28.17
C ASP A 222 9.41 -2.49 27.93
N TRP A 223 8.41 -1.65 27.61
CA TRP A 223 8.59 -0.20 27.50
C TRP A 223 9.08 0.41 28.82
N GLU A 224 8.53 -0.02 29.95
CA GLU A 224 8.97 0.39 31.29
C GLU A 224 10.42 -0.06 31.60
N ALA A 225 10.90 -1.13 30.96
CA ALA A 225 12.23 -1.69 31.12
C ALA A 225 13.18 -1.40 29.94
N ALA A 226 12.80 -0.51 29.02
CA ALA A 226 13.47 -0.37 27.72
C ALA A 226 14.95 -0.04 27.85
N TYR A 227 15.32 0.88 28.76
CA TYR A 227 16.71 1.24 29.01
C TYR A 227 17.55 0.00 29.42
N GLU A 228 17.09 -0.78 30.39
CA GLU A 228 17.83 -1.95 30.88
C GLU A 228 17.97 -3.05 29.82
N ILE A 229 16.93 -3.23 28.99
CA ILE A 229 16.95 -4.20 27.91
C ILE A 229 18.03 -3.84 26.89
N PHE A 230 18.05 -2.59 26.43
CA PHE A 230 19.01 -2.15 25.43
C PHE A 230 20.43 -1.98 26.01
N GLU A 231 20.56 -1.64 27.29
CA GLU A 231 21.86 -1.61 27.99
C GLU A 231 22.49 -3.01 27.99
N LYS A 232 21.69 -4.07 28.20
CA LYS A 232 22.18 -5.46 28.08
C LYS A 232 22.64 -5.80 26.66
N PHE A 233 21.95 -5.31 25.63
CA PHE A 233 22.41 -5.49 24.25
C PHE A 233 23.75 -4.79 23.99
N ALA A 234 23.98 -3.62 24.58
CA ALA A 234 25.27 -2.93 24.49
C ALA A 234 26.39 -3.71 25.21
N VAL A 235 26.13 -4.20 26.43
CA VAL A 235 27.14 -4.91 27.25
C VAL A 235 27.54 -6.24 26.63
N ASN A 236 26.60 -7.00 26.06
CA ASN A 236 26.88 -8.29 25.42
C ASN A 236 27.76 -8.17 24.16
N GLN A 237 27.95 -6.96 23.62
CA GLN A 237 28.80 -6.69 22.45
C GLN A 237 30.21 -6.22 22.82
N ALA A 238 30.42 -5.76 24.05
CA ALA A 238 31.70 -5.26 24.54
C ALA A 238 32.55 -6.36 25.23
N ALA A 239 32.03 -7.58 25.33
CA ALA A 239 32.67 -8.76 25.91
C ALA A 239 33.14 -9.74 24.81
#